data_AF-A0A1M5KPM0-F1
#
_entry.id   AF-A0A1M5KPM0-F1
#
_cell.length_a   1.000
_cell.length_b   1.000
_cell.length_c   1.000
_cell.angle_alpha   90.00
_cell.angle_beta   90.00
_cell.angle_gamma   90.00
#
_symmetry.space_group_name_H-M   'P 1'
#
loop_
_entity.id
_entity.type
_entity.pdbx_description
1 polymer ?
#
loop_
_entity_poly.entity_id
_entity_poly.type
_entity_poly.pdbx_seq_one_letter_code
_entity_poly.pdbx_strand_id
1 'polypeptide(L)'
;MRSTPFVLIISVILFCGFSSARRQIQQIDPISESVALLKKYIADSKNEMVSVRIINQHNGTYTIASTLWVGTDSIRVLSYIIDMTDGKSDKILNFSKQVFLWQLDRASHPMNSPVYGGHHQTISIQKGEQEAVFRTLYGRALMDLLEDGK
;
A
#
# COMPACT_ATOMS: atom_id res chain seq x y z
N MET A 1 -31.39 64.13 31.45
CA MET A 1 -30.09 63.71 32.02
C MET A 1 -30.09 62.19 32.19
N ARG A 2 -29.02 61.53 31.72
CA ARG A 2 -28.54 60.16 32.05
C ARG A 2 -29.47 58.98 31.67
N SER A 3 -29.22 58.25 30.59
CA SER A 3 -28.19 57.21 30.32
C SER A 3 -28.69 55.78 30.61
N THR A 4 -28.73 54.98 29.54
CA THR A 4 -28.85 53.51 29.31
C THR A 4 -28.05 52.60 30.29
N PRO A 5 -27.98 51.24 30.18
CA PRO A 5 -28.55 50.26 29.21
C PRO A 5 -29.03 48.88 29.80
N PHE A 6 -29.49 47.98 28.91
CA PHE A 6 -29.30 46.50 28.89
C PHE A 6 -29.91 45.67 30.05
N VAL A 7 -30.56 44.52 29.82
CA VAL A 7 -29.94 43.26 29.36
C VAL A 7 -30.93 42.44 28.52
N LEU A 8 -30.45 42.06 27.34
CA LEU A 8 -31.02 41.13 26.39
C LEU A 8 -30.64 39.70 26.85
N ILE A 9 -31.59 38.89 27.33
CA ILE A 9 -31.33 37.47 27.63
C ILE A 9 -31.62 36.68 26.35
N ILE A 10 -30.58 36.47 25.55
CA ILE A 10 -30.60 35.54 24.42
C ILE A 10 -30.39 34.13 25.01
N SER A 11 -31.45 33.32 24.98
CA SER A 11 -31.35 31.87 25.18
C SER A 11 -30.65 31.24 23.97
N VAL A 12 -29.31 31.23 23.98
CA VAL A 12 -28.53 30.40 23.06
C VAL A 12 -28.58 28.97 23.60
N ILE A 13 -29.54 28.19 23.09
CA ILE A 13 -29.52 26.74 23.20
C ILE A 13 -28.25 26.29 22.46
N LEU A 14 -27.21 25.94 23.22
CA LEU A 14 -26.09 25.16 22.73
C LEU A 14 -26.65 23.85 22.19
N PHE A 15 -26.92 23.80 20.89
CA PHE A 15 -26.90 22.55 20.17
C PHE A 15 -25.47 22.02 20.29
N CYS A 16 -25.27 21.12 21.25
CA CYS A 16 -24.15 20.20 21.26
C CYS A 16 -24.24 19.41 19.95
N GLY A 17 -23.62 19.96 18.90
CA GLY A 17 -23.20 19.20 17.76
C GLY A 17 -22.19 18.18 18.26
N PHE A 18 -22.69 17.02 18.70
CA PHE A 18 -21.93 15.78 18.65
C PHE A 18 -21.60 15.56 17.18
N SER A 19 -20.53 16.22 16.73
CA SER A 19 -19.79 15.84 15.54
C SER A 19 -19.41 14.40 15.77
N SER A 20 -20.23 13.51 15.21
CA SER A 20 -19.93 12.09 15.12
C SER A 20 -18.64 11.98 14.35
N ALA A 21 -17.52 11.95 15.06
CA ALA A 21 -16.27 11.46 14.52
C ALA A 21 -16.52 9.99 14.20
N ARG A 22 -17.10 9.73 13.03
CA ARG A 22 -17.13 8.40 12.44
C ARG A 22 -15.66 8.04 12.29
N ARG A 23 -15.14 7.23 13.23
CA ARG A 23 -13.97 6.40 12.98
C ARG A 23 -14.33 5.59 11.75
N GLN A 24 -13.90 6.06 10.59
CA GLN A 24 -13.99 5.33 9.35
C GLN A 24 -13.14 4.08 9.60
N ILE A 25 -13.79 2.95 9.85
CA ILE A 25 -13.11 1.67 9.99
C ILE A 25 -12.34 1.50 8.69
N GLN A 26 -11.02 1.57 8.78
CA GLN A 26 -10.14 1.50 7.64
C GLN A 26 -10.34 0.10 7.03
N GLN A 27 -10.95 0.04 5.85
CA GLN A 27 -11.15 -1.22 5.15
C GLN A 27 -9.77 -1.85 4.91
N ILE A 28 -9.64 -3.11 5.32
CA ILE A 28 -8.43 -3.91 5.12
C ILE A 28 -8.73 -4.87 3.97
N ASP A 29 -8.00 -4.70 2.88
CA ASP A 29 -8.09 -5.53 1.69
C ASP A 29 -7.22 -6.79 1.86
N PRO A 30 -7.72 -7.95 1.41
CA PRO A 30 -6.90 -9.15 1.29
C PRO A 30 -5.69 -8.89 0.40
N ILE A 31 -4.50 -9.38 0.81
CA ILE A 31 -3.28 -9.27 -0.03
C ILE A 31 -3.49 -9.88 -1.42
N SER A 32 -4.30 -10.95 -1.49
CA SER A 32 -4.64 -11.66 -2.72
C SER A 32 -5.27 -10.75 -3.79
N GLU A 33 -5.98 -9.69 -3.42
CA GLU A 33 -6.56 -8.74 -4.39
C GLU A 33 -5.46 -7.94 -5.10
N SER A 34 -4.52 -7.38 -4.34
CA SER A 34 -3.39 -6.66 -4.92
C SER A 34 -2.51 -7.57 -5.80
N VAL A 35 -2.26 -8.80 -5.35
CA VAL A 35 -1.50 -9.78 -6.13
C VAL A 35 -2.25 -10.20 -7.39
N ALA A 36 -3.57 -10.40 -7.32
CA ALA A 36 -4.38 -10.74 -8.49
C ALA A 36 -4.33 -9.63 -9.54
N LEU A 37 -4.42 -8.36 -9.13
CA LEU A 37 -4.26 -7.23 -10.05
C LEU A 37 -2.86 -7.22 -10.68
N LEU A 38 -1.81 -7.44 -9.90
CA LEU A 38 -0.44 -7.49 -10.41
C LEU A 38 -0.25 -8.62 -11.43
N LYS A 39 -0.75 -9.82 -11.12
CA LYS A 39 -0.74 -10.98 -12.04
C LYS A 39 -1.48 -10.66 -13.33
N LYS A 40 -2.65 -10.00 -13.24
CA LYS A 40 -3.41 -9.56 -14.42
C LYS A 40 -2.58 -8.61 -15.28
N TYR A 41 -1.98 -7.57 -14.69
CA TYR A 41 -1.14 -6.63 -15.44
C TYR A 41 0.04 -7.31 -16.12
N ILE A 42 0.70 -8.27 -15.46
CA ILE A 42 1.81 -9.04 -16.04
C ILE A 42 1.35 -9.95 -17.18
N ALA A 43 0.17 -10.58 -17.05
CA ALA A 43 -0.40 -11.46 -18.07
C ALA A 43 -0.82 -10.70 -19.32
N ASP A 44 -1.45 -9.53 -19.13
CA ASP A 44 -1.95 -8.67 -20.21
C ASP A 44 -0.81 -7.88 -20.90
N SER A 45 0.37 -7.79 -20.28
CA SER A 45 1.52 -7.03 -20.78
C SER A 45 2.51 -7.87 -21.60
N LYS A 46 2.91 -7.32 -22.75
CA LYS A 46 4.11 -7.71 -23.51
C LYS A 46 4.94 -6.47 -23.80
N ASN A 47 6.16 -6.42 -23.29
CA ASN A 47 7.09 -5.28 -23.40
C ASN A 47 6.56 -3.99 -22.77
N GLU A 48 5.89 -4.10 -21.61
CA GLU A 48 5.35 -2.96 -20.87
C GLU A 48 5.95 -2.90 -19.46
N MET A 49 5.83 -1.73 -18.83
CA MET A 49 6.24 -1.50 -17.45
C MET A 49 5.03 -1.50 -16.52
N VAL A 50 5.18 -2.14 -15.37
CA VAL A 50 4.23 -2.10 -14.25
C VAL A 50 4.98 -1.58 -13.03
N SER A 51 4.48 -0.54 -12.38
CA SER A 51 5.07 0.00 -11.16
C SER A 51 4.32 -0.52 -9.95
N VAL A 52 5.06 -0.94 -8.92
CA VAL A 52 4.51 -1.43 -7.66
C VAL A 52 5.24 -0.72 -6.52
N ARG A 53 4.50 0.00 -5.68
CA ARG A 53 5.02 0.68 -4.49
C ARG A 53 4.38 0.09 -3.25
N ILE A 54 5.20 -0.40 -2.33
CA ILE A 54 4.74 -0.90 -1.04
C ILE A 54 5.34 -0.05 0.06
N ILE A 55 4.47 0.53 0.89
CA ILE A 55 4.84 1.31 2.05
C ILE A 55 4.38 0.55 3.29
N ASN A 56 5.33 0.14 4.12
CA ASN A 56 5.09 -0.44 5.43
C ASN A 56 5.43 0.62 6.49
N GLN A 57 4.43 1.02 7.28
CA GLN A 57 4.61 2.01 8.33
C GLN A 57 4.46 1.32 9.69
N HIS A 58 5.57 1.08 10.38
CA HIS A 58 5.57 0.62 11.76
C HIS A 58 6.85 1.07 12.47
N ASN A 59 6.74 2.00 13.42
CA ASN A 59 7.87 2.61 14.15
C ASN A 59 9.03 3.07 13.24
N GLY A 60 8.67 3.62 12.07
CA GLY A 60 9.56 3.90 10.95
C GLY A 60 8.80 3.68 9.64
N THR A 61 9.34 4.19 8.54
CA THR A 61 8.79 3.95 7.21
C THR A 61 9.77 3.08 6.43
N TYR A 62 9.33 1.88 6.08
CA TYR A 62 10.03 1.02 5.14
C TYR A 62 9.26 1.06 3.81
N THR A 63 9.92 1.51 2.74
CA THR A 63 9.31 1.66 1.42
C THR A 63 10.09 0.89 0.38
N ILE A 64 9.40 0.06 -0.40
CA ILE A 64 9.93 -0.52 -1.64
C ILE A 64 9.17 0.09 -2.80
N ALA A 65 9.86 0.79 -3.68
CA ALA A 65 9.33 1.24 -4.96
C ALA A 65 9.96 0.39 -6.07
N SER A 66 9.16 -0.45 -6.72
CA SER A 66 9.61 -1.38 -7.76
C SER A 66 9.02 -1.02 -9.11
N THR A 67 9.84 -1.13 -10.16
CA THR A 67 9.41 -1.13 -11.56
C THR A 67 9.65 -2.52 -12.15
N LEU A 68 8.58 -3.14 -12.62
CA LEU A 68 8.62 -4.42 -13.32
C LEU A 68 8.62 -4.18 -14.82
N TRP A 69 9.71 -4.56 -15.48
CA TRP A 69 9.77 -4.67 -16.94
C TRP A 69 9.28 -6.05 -17.35
N VAL A 70 8.13 -6.10 -18.01
CA VAL A 70 7.48 -7.35 -18.41
C VAL A 70 7.83 -7.66 -19.86
N GLY A 71 8.80 -8.54 -20.08
CA GLY A 71 9.11 -9.09 -21.39
C GLY A 71 8.14 -10.21 -21.82
N THR A 72 8.44 -10.82 -22.97
CA THR A 72 7.68 -11.98 -23.46
C THR A 72 7.71 -13.13 -22.45
N ASP A 73 8.92 -13.58 -22.08
CA ASP A 73 9.14 -14.75 -21.20
C ASP A 73 9.93 -14.42 -19.92
N SER A 74 10.27 -13.15 -19.71
CA SER A 74 11.08 -12.69 -18.59
C SER A 74 10.46 -11.49 -17.88
N ILE A 75 10.82 -11.32 -16.62
CA ILE A 75 10.50 -10.15 -15.82
C ILE A 75 11.79 -9.65 -15.19
N ARG A 76 12.06 -8.36 -15.37
CA ARG A 76 13.11 -7.65 -14.63
C ARG A 76 12.47 -6.75 -13.60
N VAL A 77 12.90 -6.88 -12.35
CA VAL A 77 12.45 -6.06 -11.22
C VAL A 77 13.57 -5.09 -10.87
N LEU A 78 13.25 -3.80 -10.84
CA LEU A 78 14.14 -2.73 -10.39
C LEU A 78 13.52 -2.13 -9.14
N SER A 79 14.15 -2.27 -7.98
CA SER A 79 13.58 -1.84 -6.71
C SER A 79 14.48 -0.84 -6.01
N TYR A 80 13.89 0.30 -5.63
CA TYR A 80 14.47 1.29 -4.74
C TYR A 80 13.88 1.12 -3.35
N ILE A 81 14.73 0.89 -2.36
CA ILE A 81 14.37 0.58 -0.99
C ILE A 81 14.82 1.71 -0.09
N ILE A 82 13.90 2.21 0.73
CA ILE A 82 14.15 3.15 1.80
C ILE A 82 13.78 2.48 3.10
N ASP A 83 14.79 2.16 3.90
CA ASP A 83 14.65 1.72 5.29
C ASP A 83 15.13 2.84 6.21
N MET A 84 14.26 3.28 7.13
CA MET A 84 14.65 4.29 8.11
C MET A 84 15.67 3.79 9.14
N THR A 85 15.89 2.48 9.30
CA THR A 85 16.92 1.93 10.18
C THR A 85 18.24 1.68 9.46
N ASP A 86 18.16 1.17 8.23
CA ASP A 86 19.31 0.60 7.51
C ASP A 86 19.74 1.43 6.28
N GLY A 87 19.00 2.50 5.95
CA GLY A 87 19.35 3.46 4.90
C GLY A 87 18.66 3.16 3.56
N LYS A 88 19.37 3.39 2.46
CA LYS A 88 18.82 3.29 1.10
C LYS A 88 19.57 2.25 0.29
N SER A 89 18.85 1.46 -0.51
CA SER A 89 19.47 0.47 -1.40
C SER A 89 18.70 0.30 -2.71
N ASP A 90 19.41 -0.18 -3.73
CA ASP A 90 18.87 -0.52 -5.04
C ASP A 90 19.05 -2.03 -5.29
N LYS A 91 18.02 -2.67 -5.85
CA LYS A 91 18.03 -4.09 -6.20
C LYS A 91 17.59 -4.29 -7.65
N ILE A 92 18.25 -5.23 -8.32
CA ILE A 92 17.90 -5.66 -9.67
C ILE A 92 17.75 -7.18 -9.65
N LEU A 93 16.56 -7.67 -9.95
CA LEU A 93 16.25 -9.10 -10.00
C LEU A 93 15.74 -9.46 -11.40
N ASN A 94 16.05 -10.67 -11.86
CA ASN A 94 15.59 -11.18 -13.15
C ASN A 94 14.96 -12.55 -12.95
N PHE A 95 13.80 -12.76 -13.53
CA PHE A 95 13.03 -14.00 -13.43
C PHE A 95 12.54 -14.44 -14.80
N SER A 96 12.27 -15.74 -14.96
CA SER A 96 11.31 -16.15 -15.97
C SER A 96 9.91 -15.72 -15.54
N LYS A 97 9.06 -15.40 -16.51
CA LYS A 97 7.67 -14.97 -16.25
C LYS A 97 6.90 -16.01 -15.44
N GLN A 98 7.09 -17.28 -15.75
CA GLN A 98 6.47 -18.40 -15.02
C GLN A 98 6.89 -18.45 -13.55
N VAL A 99 8.20 -18.36 -13.26
CA VAL A 99 8.72 -18.41 -11.88
C VAL A 99 8.21 -17.22 -11.08
N PHE A 100 8.21 -16.02 -11.66
CA PHE A 100 7.72 -14.83 -10.98
C PHE A 100 6.22 -14.92 -10.66
N LEU A 101 5.40 -15.39 -11.61
CA LEU A 101 3.96 -15.60 -11.38
C LEU A 101 3.68 -16.64 -10.30
N TRP A 102 4.51 -17.68 -10.21
CA TRP A 102 4.42 -18.67 -9.12
C TRP A 102 4.79 -18.08 -7.76
N GLN A 103 5.85 -17.24 -7.70
CA GLN A 103 6.20 -16.55 -6.46
C GLN A 103 5.12 -15.55 -6.03
N LEU A 104 4.50 -14.84 -6.98
CA LEU A 104 3.33 -14.00 -6.69
C LEU A 104 2.19 -14.82 -6.08
N ASP A 105 1.91 -16.00 -6.64
CA ASP A 105 0.88 -16.88 -6.11
C ASP A 105 1.15 -17.28 -4.64
N ARG A 106 2.41 -17.57 -4.30
CA ARG A 106 2.82 -17.80 -2.91
C ARG A 106 2.64 -16.57 -2.05
N ALA A 107 3.00 -15.39 -2.53
CA ALA A 107 2.82 -14.13 -1.82
C ALA A 107 1.35 -13.79 -1.55
N SER A 108 0.40 -14.29 -2.37
CA SER A 108 -1.04 -14.12 -2.12
C SER A 108 -1.61 -15.01 -1.00
N HIS A 109 -0.86 -16.03 -0.58
CA HIS A 109 -1.25 -16.96 0.47
C HIS A 109 -0.18 -16.97 1.56
N PRO A 110 -0.11 -15.91 2.39
CA PRO A 110 0.88 -15.78 3.46
C PRO A 110 0.61 -16.82 4.54
N MET A 111 1.02 -18.07 4.31
CA MET A 111 0.99 -19.10 5.33
C MET A 111 2.02 -18.71 6.39
N ASN A 112 1.54 -18.45 7.61
CA ASN A 112 2.37 -18.21 8.79
C ASN A 112 3.17 -16.89 8.81
N SER A 113 2.84 -15.89 7.98
CA SER A 113 3.44 -14.56 8.20
C SER A 113 2.91 -14.02 9.53
N PRO A 114 3.78 -13.69 10.51
CA PRO A 114 3.30 -13.15 11.77
C PRO A 114 2.50 -11.88 11.47
N VAL A 115 1.23 -11.87 11.90
CA VAL A 115 0.47 -10.62 11.97
C VAL A 115 1.06 -9.85 13.13
N TYR A 116 2.09 -9.07 12.85
CA TYR A 116 2.54 -8.11 13.83
C TYR A 116 1.41 -7.07 13.94
N GLY A 117 0.81 -6.95 15.12
CA GLY A 117 -0.32 -6.05 15.35
C GLY A 117 0.06 -4.61 15.02
N GLY A 118 -0.75 -3.93 14.20
CA GLY A 118 -0.52 -2.53 13.79
C GLY A 118 0.28 -2.35 12.49
N HIS A 119 0.65 -3.42 11.80
CA HIS A 119 1.40 -3.35 10.54
C HIS A 119 0.46 -3.27 9.34
N HIS A 120 -0.07 -2.07 9.09
CA HIS A 120 -0.75 -1.80 7.83
C HIS A 120 0.27 -1.52 6.74
N GLN A 121 0.23 -2.30 5.65
CA GLN A 121 0.94 -1.98 4.42
C GLN A 121 -0.01 -1.33 3.44
N THR A 122 0.44 -0.24 2.83
CA THR A 122 -0.22 0.33 1.65
C THR A 122 0.52 -0.14 0.42
N ILE A 123 -0.19 -0.84 -0.47
CA ILE A 123 0.33 -1.33 -1.75
C ILE A 123 -0.34 -0.50 -2.85
N SER A 124 0.45 0.24 -3.62
CA SER A 124 0.02 0.91 -4.84
C SER A 124 0.56 0.14 -6.03
N ILE A 125 -0.31 -0.18 -6.99
CA ILE A 125 0.05 -0.82 -8.25
C ILE A 125 -0.40 0.10 -9.37
N GLN A 126 0.52 0.44 -10.26
CA GLN A 126 0.28 1.36 -11.37
C GLN A 126 0.67 0.72 -12.71
N LYS A 127 -0.19 0.85 -13.71
CA LYS A 127 0.07 0.50 -15.11
C LYS A 127 -0.43 1.64 -16.01
N GLY A 128 0.49 2.34 -16.67
CA GLY A 128 0.15 3.57 -17.39
C GLY A 128 -0.45 4.61 -16.45
N GLU A 129 -1.65 5.10 -16.78
CA GLU A 129 -2.39 6.09 -15.99
C GLU A 129 -3.28 5.46 -14.89
N GLN A 130 -3.40 4.13 -14.85
CA GLN A 130 -4.21 3.44 -13.86
C GLN A 130 -3.41 3.18 -12.59
N GLU A 131 -3.88 3.66 -11.44
CA GLU A 131 -3.36 3.32 -10.11
C GLU A 131 -4.46 2.69 -9.26
N ALA A 132 -4.12 1.59 -8.59
CA ALA A 132 -4.95 0.96 -7.57
C ALA A 132 -4.18 0.92 -6.25
N VAL A 133 -4.86 1.24 -5.15
CA VAL A 133 -4.27 1.29 -3.81
C VAL A 133 -5.01 0.32 -2.90
N PHE A 134 -4.25 -0.54 -2.24
CA PHE A 134 -4.73 -1.58 -1.34
C PHE A 134 -4.14 -1.36 0.05
N ARG A 135 -4.95 -1.59 1.09
CA ARG A 135 -4.48 -1.53 2.48
C ARG A 135 -4.57 -2.91 3.09
N THR A 136 -3.43 -3.53 3.36
CA THR A 136 -3.39 -4.93 3.84
C THR A 136 -2.59 -5.07 5.12
N LEU A 137 -2.70 -6.23 5.77
CA LEU A 137 -1.90 -6.62 6.93
C LEU A 137 -0.80 -7.64 6.59
N TYR A 138 -0.80 -8.16 5.36
CA TYR A 138 0.04 -9.28 4.95
C TYR A 138 0.91 -8.99 3.72
N GLY A 139 1.38 -7.75 3.57
CA GLY A 139 2.22 -7.32 2.45
C GLY A 139 3.65 -7.87 2.45
N ARG A 140 4.11 -8.46 3.56
CA ARG A 140 5.52 -8.85 3.75
C ARG A 140 6.04 -9.81 2.68
N ALA A 141 5.31 -10.86 2.34
CA ALA A 141 5.77 -11.82 1.34
C ALA A 141 5.93 -11.19 -0.05
N LEU A 142 5.06 -10.23 -0.41
CA LEU A 142 5.22 -9.48 -1.66
C LEU A 142 6.43 -8.54 -1.59
N MET A 143 6.71 -7.95 -0.43
CA MET A 143 7.91 -7.14 -0.23
C MET A 143 9.19 -7.97 -0.40
N ASP A 144 9.25 -9.16 0.21
CA ASP A 144 10.39 -10.08 0.12
C ASP A 144 10.66 -10.51 -1.33
N LEU A 145 9.61 -10.77 -2.09
CA LEU A 145 9.72 -11.06 -3.51
C LEU A 145 10.33 -9.90 -4.31
N LEU A 146 9.95 -8.66 -3.99
CA LEU A 146 10.43 -7.47 -4.70
C LEU A 146 11.85 -7.06 -4.26
N GLU A 147 12.21 -7.28 -3.00
CA GLU A 147 13.54 -6.96 -2.45
C GLU A 147 14.59 -8.02 -2.78
N ASP A 148 14.27 -9.30 -2.52
CA ASP A 148 15.23 -10.40 -2.51
C ASP A 148 14.86 -11.55 -3.45
N GLY A 149 13.67 -11.51 -4.07
CA GLY A 149 13.20 -12.54 -5.00
C GLY A 149 12.70 -13.82 -4.35
N LYS A 150 12.34 -13.77 -3.06
CA LYS A 150 11.99 -14.93 -2.24
C LYS A 150 10.51 -15.05 -1.93
#